data_AF-A0AAW8AYF6-F1
#
_entry.id   AF-A0AAW8AYF6-F1
#
_cell.length_a   1.000
_cell.length_b   1.000
_cell.length_c   1.000
_cell.angle_alpha   90.00
_cell.angle_beta   90.00
_cell.angle_gamma   90.00
#
_symmetry.space_group_name_H-M   'P 1'
#
loop_
_entity.id
_entity.type
_entity.pdbx_description
1 polymer ?
#
loop_
_entity_poly.entity_id
_entity_poly.type
_entity_poly.pdbx_seq_one_letter_code
_entity_poly.pdbx_strand_id
1 'polypeptide(L)'
;ARTAREWVIALPDELDADQRKDLAKEFARSLVDRYDVIADLAIHEPSKGGNDKNHHAHIMLTTRKAELDTDNKLTLTTKTDIELSNAKRKSLGMGTT
;
A
#
# COMPACT_ATOMS: atom_id res chain seq x y z
N ALA A 1 -5.90 -7.78 16.70
CA ALA A 1 -6.37 -7.58 15.32
C ALA A 1 -5.35 -6.75 14.55
N ARG A 2 -5.14 -6.95 13.25
CA ARG A 2 -4.33 -6.05 12.42
C ARG A 2 -5.25 -5.04 11.74
N THR A 3 -5.02 -3.76 11.94
CA THR A 3 -5.88 -2.66 11.46
C THR A 3 -5.54 -2.24 10.04
N ALA A 4 -4.23 -2.13 9.75
CA ALA A 4 -3.69 -1.79 8.45
C ALA A 4 -2.40 -2.57 8.18
N ARG A 5 -1.92 -2.53 6.93
CA ARG A 5 -0.55 -2.88 6.58
C ARG A 5 0.14 -1.64 6.04
N GLU A 6 1.26 -1.29 6.64
CA GLU A 6 2.11 -0.20 6.17
C GLU A 6 3.24 -0.73 5.29
N TRP A 7 3.48 -0.02 4.19
CA TRP A 7 4.69 -0.12 3.38
C TRP A 7 5.44 1.20 3.50
N VAL A 8 6.72 1.14 3.83
CA VAL A 8 7.61 2.31 3.80
C VAL A 8 8.58 2.11 2.66
N ILE A 9 8.63 3.05 1.73
CA ILE A 9 9.51 2.99 0.56
C ILE A 9 10.45 4.18 0.55
N ALA A 10 11.72 3.93 0.23
CA ALA A 10 12.66 4.99 -0.10
C ALA A 10 12.39 5.49 -1.53
N LEU A 11 12.44 6.79 -1.72
CA LEU A 11 12.30 7.43 -3.03
C LEU A 11 13.68 7.93 -3.49
N PRO A 12 14.02 7.78 -4.80
CA PRO A 12 15.30 8.26 -5.31
C PRO A 12 15.47 9.77 -5.11
N ASP A 13 16.63 10.17 -4.61
CA ASP A 13 17.00 11.57 -4.36
C ASP A 13 17.25 12.34 -5.66
N GLU A 14 17.59 11.63 -6.74
CA GLU A 14 17.84 12.19 -8.06
C GLU A 14 16.56 12.70 -8.74
N LEU A 15 15.38 12.31 -8.23
CA LEU A 15 14.09 12.74 -8.74
C LEU A 15 13.61 14.01 -8.04
N ASP A 16 13.01 14.91 -8.80
CA ASP A 16 12.32 16.07 -8.22
C ASP A 16 11.06 15.66 -7.44
N ALA A 17 10.44 16.63 -6.75
CA ALA A 17 9.30 16.37 -5.88
C ALA A 17 8.07 15.82 -6.64
N ASP A 18 7.82 16.29 -7.86
CA ASP A 18 6.68 15.85 -8.67
C ASP A 18 6.92 14.45 -9.25
N GLN A 19 8.13 14.17 -9.73
CA GLN A 19 8.55 12.84 -10.17
C GLN A 19 8.46 11.81 -9.04
N ARG A 20 8.91 12.16 -7.83
CA ARG A 20 8.78 11.32 -6.64
C ARG A 20 7.33 11.04 -6.28
N LYS A 21 6.46 12.06 -6.39
CA LYS A 21 5.03 11.94 -6.15
C LYS A 21 4.37 11.01 -7.16
N ASP A 22 4.66 11.16 -8.44
CA ASP A 22 4.12 10.32 -9.49
C ASP A 22 4.58 8.87 -9.34
N LEU A 23 5.88 8.65 -9.07
CA LEU A 23 6.44 7.32 -8.80
C LEU A 23 5.76 6.64 -7.59
N ALA A 24 5.63 7.36 -6.47
CA ALA A 24 5.00 6.82 -5.26
C ALA A 24 3.53 6.50 -5.49
N LYS A 25 2.81 7.34 -6.26
CA LYS A 25 1.41 7.15 -6.61
C LYS A 25 1.20 5.97 -7.55
N GLU A 26 2.05 5.80 -8.56
CA GLU A 26 2.02 4.63 -9.44
C GLU A 26 2.30 3.35 -8.68
N PHE A 27 3.29 3.35 -7.78
CA PHE A 27 3.56 2.20 -6.93
C PHE A 27 2.38 1.88 -6.00
N ALA A 28 1.79 2.88 -5.34
CA ALA A 28 0.60 2.70 -4.50
C ALA A 28 -0.59 2.15 -5.30
N ARG A 29 -0.83 2.66 -6.52
CA ARG A 29 -1.85 2.12 -7.43
C ARG A 29 -1.60 0.67 -7.78
N SER A 30 -0.35 0.29 -8.04
CA SER A 30 -0.02 -1.12 -8.31
C SER A 30 -0.37 -2.05 -7.14
N LEU A 31 -0.27 -1.56 -5.89
CA LEU A 31 -0.69 -2.31 -4.70
C LEU A 31 -2.21 -2.38 -4.60
N VAL A 32 -2.91 -1.28 -4.87
CA VAL A 32 -4.38 -1.22 -4.93
C VAL A 32 -4.91 -2.23 -5.95
N ASP A 33 -4.44 -2.16 -7.18
CA ASP A 33 -4.89 -3.00 -8.29
C ASP A 33 -4.56 -4.48 -8.05
N ARG A 34 -3.42 -4.77 -7.41
CA ARG A 34 -2.99 -6.14 -7.13
C ARG A 34 -3.75 -6.79 -5.98
N TYR A 35 -4.16 -6.01 -4.99
CA TYR A 35 -4.68 -6.54 -3.72
C TYR A 35 -6.14 -6.19 -3.46
N ASP A 36 -6.78 -5.45 -4.36
CA ASP A 36 -8.14 -4.93 -4.28
C ASP A 36 -8.38 -4.09 -3.02
N VAL A 37 -7.40 -3.29 -2.59
CA VAL A 37 -7.42 -2.54 -1.32
C VAL A 37 -7.53 -1.04 -1.52
N ILE A 38 -7.80 -0.30 -0.44
CA ILE A 38 -7.60 1.16 -0.41
C ILE A 38 -6.20 1.45 0.12
N ALA A 39 -5.54 2.43 -0.48
CA ALA A 39 -4.25 2.94 -0.03
C ALA A 39 -4.35 4.41 0.41
N ASP A 40 -3.77 4.72 1.56
CA ASP A 40 -3.41 6.08 1.98
C ASP A 40 -1.92 6.29 1.75
N LEU A 41 -1.54 7.36 1.05
CA LEU A 41 -0.16 7.64 0.63
C LEU A 41 0.29 8.99 1.20
N ALA A 42 1.31 8.96 2.05
CA ALA A 42 1.98 10.13 2.59
C ALA A 42 3.45 10.16 2.15
N ILE A 43 3.91 11.28 1.58
CA ILE A 43 5.28 11.46 1.10
C ILE A 43 5.97 12.46 2.02
N HIS A 44 7.14 12.08 2.54
CA HIS A 44 7.92 12.89 3.47
C HIS A 44 9.16 13.48 2.80
N GLU A 45 9.43 14.74 3.14
CA GLU A 45 10.74 15.35 2.94
C GLU A 45 11.72 14.89 4.03
N PRO A 46 13.04 14.96 3.77
CA PRO A 46 14.09 14.79 4.75
C PRO A 46 13.82 15.64 5.99
N SER A 47 14.11 15.08 7.16
CA SER A 47 14.03 15.84 8.40
C SER A 47 15.14 16.88 8.49
N LYS A 48 14.85 18.02 9.14
CA LYS A 48 15.88 19.02 9.44
C LYS A 48 16.98 18.40 10.29
N GLY A 49 18.23 18.50 9.81
CA GLY A 49 19.40 17.90 10.48
C GLY A 49 19.58 16.39 10.23
N GLY A 50 18.74 15.80 9.38
CA GLY A 50 18.89 14.45 8.88
C GLY A 50 19.71 14.40 7.59
N ASN A 51 19.71 13.24 6.93
CA ASN A 51 20.26 13.11 5.59
C ASN A 51 19.28 13.71 4.58
N ASP A 52 19.70 14.75 3.87
CA ASP A 52 18.90 15.46 2.85
C ASP A 52 18.46 14.57 1.68
N LYS A 53 18.98 13.34 1.57
CA LYS A 53 18.59 12.35 0.57
C LYS A 53 17.47 11.42 1.00
N ASN A 54 17.04 11.50 2.26
CA ASN A 54 16.10 10.54 2.85
C ASN A 54 14.63 10.85 2.52
N HIS A 55 14.33 10.92 1.23
CA HIS A 55 12.96 10.97 0.73
C HIS A 55 12.29 9.60 0.87
N HIS A 56 11.12 9.55 1.48
CA HIS A 56 10.38 8.31 1.66
C HIS A 56 8.88 8.53 1.62
N ALA A 57 8.14 7.45 1.37
CA ALA A 57 6.69 7.45 1.44
C ALA A 57 6.17 6.32 2.33
N HIS A 58 5.11 6.63 3.07
CA HIS A 58 4.31 5.70 3.82
C HIS A 58 3.05 5.38 3.01
N ILE A 59 2.78 4.09 2.80
CA ILE A 59 1.57 3.60 2.14
C ILE A 59 0.84 2.68 3.09
N MET A 60 -0.29 3.15 3.65
CA MET A 60 -1.16 2.33 4.50
C MET A 60 -2.26 1.69 3.66
N LEU A 61 -2.32 0.36 3.71
CA LEU A 61 -3.35 -0.44 3.04
C LEU A 61 -4.41 -0.93 4.03
N THR A 62 -5.67 -0.97 3.60
CA THR A 62 -6.71 -1.74 4.30
C THR A 62 -6.33 -3.23 4.36
N THR A 63 -6.69 -3.92 5.44
CA THR A 63 -6.46 -5.38 5.56
C THR A 63 -7.52 -6.23 4.87
N ARG A 64 -8.55 -5.57 4.31
CA ARG A 64 -9.65 -6.17 3.58
C ARG A 64 -9.77 -5.53 2.20
N LYS A 65 -10.30 -6.32 1.27
CA LYS A 65 -10.64 -5.84 -0.07
C LYS A 65 -11.73 -4.77 0.02
N ALA A 66 -11.76 -3.86 -0.94
CA ALA A 66 -12.67 -2.74 -1.00
C ALA A 66 -13.40 -2.72 -2.34
N GLU A 67 -14.73 -2.65 -2.28
CA GLU A 67 -15.60 -2.70 -3.44
C GLU A 67 -16.69 -1.64 -3.29
N LEU A 68 -17.25 -1.16 -4.40
CA LEU A 68 -18.48 -0.38 -4.40
C LEU A 68 -19.66 -1.35 -4.51
N ASP A 69 -20.66 -1.22 -3.64
CA ASP A 69 -21.90 -1.97 -3.78
C ASP A 69 -22.80 -1.39 -4.89
N THR A 70 -24.00 -1.96 -5.05
CA THR A 70 -24.96 -1.54 -6.08
C THR A 70 -25.43 -0.10 -5.95
N ASP A 71 -25.26 0.52 -4.77
CA ASP A 71 -25.64 1.90 -4.49
C ASP A 71 -24.42 2.85 -4.52
N ASN A 72 -23.29 2.39 -5.07
CA ASN A 72 -21.99 3.09 -5.07
C ASN A 72 -21.44 3.38 -3.67
N LYS A 73 -21.82 2.60 -2.66
CA LYS A 73 -21.26 2.74 -1.32
C LYS A 73 -20.03 1.85 -1.16
N LEU A 74 -18.97 2.45 -0.63
CA LEU A 74 -17.74 1.74 -0.31
C LEU A 74 -17.98 0.70 0.81
N THR A 75 -17.65 -0.55 0.51
CA THR A 75 -17.75 -1.68 1.44
C THR A 75 -16.43 -2.44 1.52
N LEU A 76 -16.04 -2.81 2.74
CA LEU A 76 -14.89 -3.68 2.97
C LEU A 76 -15.33 -5.15 3.04
N THR A 77 -14.78 -6.00 2.18
CA THR A 77 -15.22 -7.39 2.01
C THR A 77 -14.28 -8.36 2.74
N THR A 78 -13.71 -9.33 2.03
CA THR A 78 -12.86 -10.38 2.61
C THR A 78 -11.44 -9.86 2.90
N LYS A 79 -10.65 -10.63 3.65
CA LYS A 79 -9.22 -10.30 3.85
C LYS A 79 -8.50 -10.31 2.51
N THR A 80 -7.64 -9.33 2.27
CA THR A 80 -6.79 -9.32 1.08
C THR A 80 -5.74 -10.44 1.14
N ASP A 81 -5.24 -10.85 -0.02
CA ASP A 81 -4.36 -12.01 -0.20
C ASP A 81 -3.07 -11.93 0.62
N ILE A 82 -2.55 -10.72 0.85
CA ILE A 82 -1.35 -10.43 1.67
C ILE A 82 -1.61 -10.52 3.17
N GLU A 83 -2.87 -10.62 3.58
CA GLU A 83 -3.30 -10.76 4.97
C GLU A 83 -3.76 -12.18 5.31
N LEU A 84 -3.74 -13.10 4.33
CA LEU A 84 -4.09 -14.49 4.54
C LEU A 84 -2.97 -15.23 5.29
N SER A 85 -3.37 -16.10 6.22
CA SER A 85 -2.43 -17.03 6.85
C SER A 85 -1.93 -18.06 5.85
N ASN A 86 -0.74 -18.62 6.07
CA ASN A 86 -0.20 -19.69 5.22
C ASN A 86 -1.15 -20.89 5.13
N ALA A 87 -1.87 -21.23 6.21
CA ALA A 87 -2.90 -22.27 6.19
C ALA A 87 -4.06 -21.94 5.23
N LYS A 88 -4.54 -20.69 5.22
CA LYS A 88 -5.61 -20.26 4.32
C LYS A 88 -5.14 -20.14 2.87
N ARG A 89 -3.91 -19.64 2.64
CA ARG A 89 -3.28 -19.62 1.31
C ARG A 89 -3.17 -21.03 0.74
N LYS A 90 -2.69 -21.99 1.55
CA LYS A 90 -2.60 -23.41 1.17
C LYS A 90 -3.95 -24.01 0.80
N SER A 91 -5.01 -23.73 1.58
CA SER A 91 -6.36 -24.25 1.26
C SER A 91 -7.00 -23.62 0.03
N LEU A 92 -6.48 -22.47 -0.44
CA LEU A 92 -6.86 -21.82 -1.70
C LEU A 92 -5.95 -22.21 -2.88
N GLY A 93 -5.01 -23.15 -2.69
CA GLY A 93 -4.05 -23.54 -3.74
C GLY A 93 -3.02 -22.45 -4.06
N MET A 94 -2.87 -21.44 -3.21
CA MET A 94 -1.90 -20.37 -3.39
C MET A 94 -0.53 -20.79 -2.83
N GLY A 95 0.54 -20.27 -3.43
CA GLY A 95 1.89 -20.43 -2.89
C GLY A 95 1.99 -19.90 -1.46
N THR A 96 2.58 -20.70 -0.58
CA THR A 96 2.99 -20.27 0.76
C THR A 96 4.37 -19.65 0.65
N THR A 97 4.50 -18.37 0.98
CA THR A 97 5.78 -17.68 1.16
C THR A 97 6.41 -18.05 2.49
#